data_AF-A0A8C6VAM2-F1
#
_entry.id   AF-A0A8C6VAM2-F1
#
_cell.length_a   1.000
_cell.length_b   1.000
_cell.length_c   1.000
_cell.angle_alpha   90.00
_cell.angle_beta   90.00
_cell.angle_gamma   90.00
#
_symmetry.space_group_name_H-M   'P 1'
#
loop_
_entity.id
_entity.type
_entity.pdbx_description
1 polymer ?
#
loop_
_entity_poly.entity_id
_entity_poly.type
_entity_poly.pdbx_seq_one_letter_code
_entity_poly.pdbx_strand_id
1 'polypeptide(L)'
;NLVLVGLGVLLWIFPGVGAALHPQETVLLRSLGLKARPSPRSPAPVPPWLWKMFQKRSEAPKESRNPCWVEEFQVPGNVIRIFPDQGHLIHREEPQSWICLQKRLYFNFSALEEREELTLAQLEIQFSHNQYQGSSLVHPFQLSLYRAPQMTLHGMSTHTYSRQLLVEQSFAHLHKSFAFNVTEVAKEWQTPSKNLGLFLEISLPASPKSSLCSKLDSMLSTSLLVVSLTPGQCKSPRRKRNAYYVPVSASNICKPRRLYISFTEVGWENWIIAPQGYLANYCLGECPFPLTEELNSTNHAILQTIPCCVPVRLSPISVLYYDNNDNVVLRHYEDMVVDECGCR
;
A
#
# COMPACT_ATOMS: atom_id res chain seq x y z
N ASN A 1 3.87 22.54 42.48
CA ASN A 1 2.56 22.87 43.07
C ASN A 1 1.97 24.06 42.37
N LEU A 2 0.83 23.82 41.71
CA LEU A 2 -0.19 24.74 41.21
C LEU A 2 0.30 26.01 40.49
N VAL A 3 0.22 26.01 39.15
CA VAL A 3 -0.28 27.11 38.28
C VAL A 3 -0.36 26.66 36.79
N LEU A 4 0.24 25.54 36.38
CA LEU A 4 0.23 25.08 34.97
C LEU A 4 -0.82 23.99 34.63
N VAL A 5 -1.99 24.03 35.26
CA VAL A 5 -3.14 23.13 34.94
C VAL A 5 -4.25 23.88 34.17
N GLY A 6 -4.01 25.14 33.76
CA GLY A 6 -5.08 26.05 33.30
C GLY A 6 -5.23 26.32 31.79
N LEU A 7 -4.59 25.56 30.88
CA LEU A 7 -4.66 25.84 29.43
C LEU A 7 -5.05 24.64 28.55
N GLY A 8 -5.53 23.54 29.14
CA GLY A 8 -5.96 22.34 28.40
C GLY A 8 -7.48 22.17 28.19
N VAL A 9 -8.31 23.05 28.76
CA VAL A 9 -9.78 22.80 28.89
C VAL A 9 -10.64 23.70 27.99
N LEU A 10 -10.06 24.52 27.10
CA LEU A 10 -10.83 25.43 26.22
C LEU A 10 -10.69 25.16 24.72
N LEU A 11 -10.48 23.89 24.32
CA LEU A 11 -10.55 23.46 22.91
C LEU A 11 -11.67 22.43 22.61
N TRP A 12 -12.59 22.20 23.55
CA TRP A 12 -13.74 21.31 23.37
C TRP A 12 -15.04 22.04 22.98
N ILE A 13 -14.94 23.24 22.41
CA ILE A 13 -16.08 23.97 21.86
C ILE A 13 -15.59 24.58 20.55
N PHE A 14 -15.87 23.91 19.43
CA PHE A 14 -15.80 24.31 18.01
C PHE A 14 -15.20 23.18 17.15
N PRO A 15 -16.02 22.24 16.65
CA PRO A 15 -15.59 21.28 15.65
C PRO A 15 -15.55 21.99 14.30
N GLY A 16 -14.41 22.53 13.88
CA GLY A 16 -14.36 23.22 12.59
C GLY A 16 -13.12 24.01 12.21
N VAL A 17 -12.04 24.00 13.00
CA VAL A 17 -10.79 24.66 12.60
C VAL A 17 -9.67 23.66 12.71
N GLY A 18 -9.05 23.35 11.57
CA GLY A 18 -7.96 22.38 11.48
C GLY A 18 -6.90 22.66 12.53
N ALA A 19 -6.71 21.70 13.43
CA ALA A 19 -5.60 21.74 14.37
C ALA A 19 -4.32 21.84 13.56
N ALA A 20 -3.57 22.92 13.75
CA ALA A 20 -2.25 23.05 13.16
C ALA A 20 -1.39 21.88 13.65
N LEU A 21 -0.97 21.01 12.73
CA LEU A 21 -0.09 19.88 13.02
C LEU A 21 1.21 20.41 13.65
N HIS A 22 1.70 19.72 14.69
CA HIS A 22 2.97 20.08 15.31
C HIS A 22 4.11 20.04 14.25
N PRO A 23 5.11 20.95 14.28
CA PRO A 23 6.15 21.00 13.24
C PRO A 23 6.88 19.68 13.02
N GLN A 24 7.09 18.91 14.10
CA GLN A 24 7.73 17.59 14.05
C GLN A 24 6.84 16.53 13.39
N GLU A 25 5.52 16.59 13.60
CA GLU A 25 4.56 15.68 12.96
C GLU A 25 4.52 15.90 11.45
N THR A 26 4.60 17.17 11.02
CA THR A 26 4.65 17.53 9.60
C THR A 26 5.89 16.95 8.91
N VAL A 27 7.04 16.93 9.59
CA VAL A 27 8.28 16.33 9.05
C VAL A 27 8.10 14.82 8.90
N LEU A 28 7.55 14.14 9.91
CA LEU A 28 7.34 12.69 9.88
C LEU A 28 6.32 12.27 8.81
N LEU A 29 5.23 13.03 8.64
CA LEU A 29 4.25 12.78 7.57
C LEU A 29 4.89 12.93 6.19
N ARG A 30 5.71 13.98 5.99
CA ARG A 30 6.44 14.18 4.73
C ARG A 30 7.44 13.06 4.45
N SER A 31 8.13 12.54 5.47
CA SER A 31 9.01 11.37 5.27
C SER A 31 8.25 10.11 4.85
N LEU A 32 6.97 10.00 5.24
CA LEU A 32 6.07 8.95 4.76
C LEU A 32 5.36 9.28 3.44
N GLY A 33 5.67 10.41 2.80
CA GLY A 33 4.99 10.87 1.58
C GLY A 33 3.53 11.31 1.80
N LEU A 34 3.08 11.44 3.05
CA LEU A 34 1.71 11.79 3.39
C LEU A 34 1.55 13.31 3.54
N LYS A 35 0.49 13.86 2.95
CA LYS A 35 0.15 15.30 3.07
C LYS A 35 -0.55 15.62 4.39
N ALA A 36 -1.26 14.64 4.95
CA ALA A 36 -2.03 14.75 6.19
C ALA A 36 -2.17 13.37 6.83
N ARG A 37 -2.56 13.35 8.10
CA ARG A 37 -2.84 12.12 8.85
C ARG A 37 -4.00 11.34 8.22
N PRO A 38 -3.84 10.05 7.91
CA PRO A 38 -4.95 9.21 7.48
C PRO A 38 -6.02 9.04 8.56
N SER A 39 -7.28 8.98 8.14
CA SER A 39 -8.43 8.76 9.02
C SER A 39 -9.34 7.66 8.46
N PRO A 40 -8.91 6.39 8.53
CA PRO A 40 -9.74 5.26 8.10
C PRO A 40 -11.05 5.22 8.89
N ARG A 41 -12.15 4.85 8.23
CA ARG A 41 -13.50 4.79 8.80
C ARG A 41 -13.93 3.36 9.09
N SER A 42 -13.67 2.45 8.15
CA SER A 42 -14.05 1.04 8.25
C SER A 42 -12.97 0.17 7.60
N PRO A 43 -11.80 0.06 8.24
CA PRO A 43 -10.64 -0.61 7.66
C PRO A 43 -10.92 -2.09 7.37
N ALA A 44 -10.53 -2.56 6.18
CA ALA A 44 -10.59 -3.97 5.82
C ALA A 44 -9.57 -4.79 6.64
N PRO A 45 -9.84 -6.08 6.93
CA PRO A 45 -8.86 -6.92 7.63
C PRO A 45 -7.60 -7.11 6.78
N VAL A 46 -6.43 -7.09 7.42
CA VAL A 46 -5.15 -7.36 6.75
C VAL A 46 -5.09 -8.82 6.30
N PRO A 47 -4.87 -9.10 5.00
CA PRO A 47 -4.74 -10.47 4.55
C PRO A 47 -3.52 -11.18 5.17
N PRO A 48 -3.64 -12.45 5.59
CA PRO A 48 -2.54 -13.17 6.24
C PRO A 48 -1.26 -13.25 5.41
N TRP A 49 -1.37 -13.32 4.07
CA TRP A 49 -0.22 -13.34 3.18
C TRP A 49 0.53 -12.00 3.18
N LEU A 50 -0.17 -10.87 3.24
CA LEU A 50 0.43 -9.54 3.27
C LEU A 50 1.14 -9.30 4.62
N TRP A 51 0.55 -9.79 5.71
CA TRP A 51 1.19 -9.79 7.02
C TRP A 51 2.50 -10.60 7.01
N LYS A 52 2.51 -11.79 6.40
CA LYS A 52 3.73 -12.60 6.25
C LYS A 52 4.80 -11.89 5.42
N MET A 53 4.41 -11.19 4.34
CA MET A 53 5.34 -10.37 3.54
C MET A 53 5.97 -9.27 4.38
N PHE A 54 5.17 -8.56 5.19
CA PHE A 54 5.68 -7.56 6.13
C PHE A 54 6.68 -8.16 7.13
N GLN A 55 6.36 -9.29 7.76
CA GLN A 55 7.24 -9.95 8.73
C GLN A 55 8.58 -10.38 8.11
N LYS A 56 8.53 -11.09 6.99
CA LYS A 56 9.73 -11.52 6.23
C LYS A 56 10.61 -10.32 5.89
N ARG A 57 10.00 -9.22 5.45
CA ARG A 57 10.71 -7.98 5.14
C ARG A 57 11.12 -7.19 6.39
N SER A 58 10.56 -7.41 7.57
CA SER A 58 11.01 -6.77 8.80
C SER A 58 12.24 -7.46 9.38
N GLU A 59 12.33 -8.79 9.23
CA GLU A 59 13.37 -9.64 9.82
C GLU A 59 14.62 -9.82 8.94
N ALA A 60 14.53 -9.60 7.62
CA ALA A 60 15.65 -9.81 6.70
C ALA A 60 16.90 -8.92 7.00
N PRO A 61 18.12 -9.31 6.64
CA PRO A 61 19.30 -8.45 6.81
C PRO A 61 19.19 -7.12 6.05
N LYS A 62 19.75 -6.03 6.59
CA LYS A 62 19.68 -4.68 5.98
C LYS A 62 20.35 -4.60 4.60
N GLU A 63 21.37 -5.43 4.35
CA GLU A 63 22.21 -5.37 3.14
C GLU A 63 21.62 -6.11 1.92
N SER A 64 20.60 -6.96 2.11
CA SER A 64 20.06 -7.83 1.05
C SER A 64 18.73 -7.38 0.47
N ARG A 65 18.17 -6.26 0.94
CA ARG A 65 16.83 -5.81 0.54
C ARG A 65 16.96 -4.88 -0.66
N ASN A 66 16.43 -5.27 -1.82
CA ASN A 66 16.13 -4.28 -2.86
C ASN A 66 14.81 -3.58 -2.44
N PRO A 67 14.87 -2.32 -1.98
CA PRO A 67 13.71 -1.60 -1.43
C PRO A 67 12.56 -1.44 -2.44
N CYS A 68 12.89 -1.50 -3.72
CA CYS A 68 12.01 -1.17 -4.83
C CYS A 68 11.72 -2.37 -5.73
N TRP A 69 11.81 -3.56 -5.15
CA TRP A 69 11.42 -4.82 -5.76
C TRP A 69 10.46 -5.57 -4.86
N VAL A 70 9.44 -6.19 -5.45
CA VAL A 70 8.54 -7.11 -4.75
C VAL A 70 8.83 -8.52 -5.23
N GLU A 71 9.61 -9.26 -4.44
CA GLU A 71 10.08 -10.61 -4.78
C GLU A 71 8.93 -11.59 -5.04
N GLU A 72 7.85 -11.47 -4.27
CA GLU A 72 6.70 -12.36 -4.34
C GLU A 72 5.98 -12.29 -5.69
N PHE A 73 6.04 -11.14 -6.37
CA PHE A 73 5.42 -10.92 -7.68
C PHE A 73 6.41 -10.70 -8.82
N GLN A 74 7.72 -10.62 -8.52
CA GLN A 74 8.79 -10.37 -9.48
C GLN A 74 8.57 -9.09 -10.32
N VAL A 75 8.11 -8.03 -9.66
CA VAL A 75 7.87 -6.72 -10.28
C VAL A 75 8.58 -5.60 -9.52
N PRO A 76 8.97 -4.51 -10.20
CA PRO A 76 9.42 -3.31 -9.51
C PRO A 76 8.27 -2.73 -8.67
N GLY A 77 8.58 -2.27 -7.48
CA GLY A 77 7.60 -1.64 -6.61
C GLY A 77 8.08 -1.49 -5.17
N ASN A 78 7.71 -0.38 -4.54
CA ASN A 78 7.92 -0.11 -3.12
C ASN A 78 6.58 0.03 -2.36
N VAL A 79 5.44 -0.01 -3.06
CA VAL A 79 4.11 0.08 -2.46
C VAL A 79 3.22 -1.05 -2.97
N ILE A 80 2.58 -1.77 -2.04
CA ILE A 80 1.54 -2.76 -2.31
C ILE A 80 0.25 -2.26 -1.65
N ARG A 81 -0.83 -2.14 -2.43
CA ARG A 81 -2.15 -1.72 -1.95
C ARG A 81 -3.20 -2.76 -2.32
N ILE A 82 -4.19 -2.92 -1.44
CA ILE A 82 -5.35 -3.77 -1.70
C ILE A 82 -6.58 -2.87 -1.79
N PHE A 83 -7.16 -2.79 -2.98
CA PHE A 83 -8.38 -2.03 -3.23
C PHE A 83 -9.60 -2.95 -3.07
N PRO A 84 -10.56 -2.61 -2.18
CA PRO A 84 -11.81 -3.32 -2.09
C PRO A 84 -12.68 -3.02 -3.32
N ASP A 85 -13.49 -3.99 -3.73
CA ASP A 85 -14.51 -3.77 -4.76
C ASP A 85 -15.64 -2.88 -4.21
N GLN A 86 -15.85 -1.74 -4.87
CA GLN A 86 -16.92 -0.77 -4.61
C GLN A 86 -18.03 -0.84 -5.69
N GLY A 87 -18.01 -1.91 -6.47
CA GLY A 87 -18.98 -2.21 -7.50
C GLY A 87 -20.34 -2.65 -6.97
N HIS A 88 -21.20 -3.13 -7.87
CA HIS A 88 -22.55 -3.56 -7.54
C HIS A 88 -23.02 -4.70 -8.43
N LEU A 89 -23.99 -5.46 -7.92
CA LEU A 89 -24.69 -6.47 -8.71
C LEU A 89 -25.56 -5.83 -9.78
N ILE A 90 -25.60 -6.48 -10.93
CA ILE A 90 -26.48 -6.10 -12.02
C ILE A 90 -27.65 -7.09 -12.01
N HIS A 91 -28.80 -6.63 -11.52
CA HIS A 91 -30.04 -7.37 -11.63
C HIS A 91 -30.62 -7.17 -13.02
N ARG A 92 -30.83 -8.26 -13.75
CA ARG A 92 -31.52 -8.23 -15.05
C ARG A 92 -33.01 -8.46 -14.85
N GLU A 93 -33.83 -7.65 -15.52
CA GLU A 93 -35.29 -7.79 -15.54
C GLU A 93 -35.79 -8.98 -16.37
N GLU A 94 -35.00 -9.43 -17.36
CA GLU A 94 -35.28 -10.63 -18.17
C GLU A 94 -34.25 -11.76 -17.91
N PRO A 95 -34.70 -12.99 -17.58
CA PRO A 95 -33.80 -14.09 -17.27
C PRO A 95 -33.23 -14.69 -18.56
N GLN A 96 -32.00 -14.30 -18.91
CA GLN A 96 -31.17 -15.20 -19.72
C GLN A 96 -30.84 -16.43 -18.85
N SER A 97 -31.34 -17.59 -19.28
CA SER A 97 -31.53 -18.79 -18.45
C SER A 97 -30.24 -19.45 -17.95
N TRP A 98 -29.05 -18.98 -18.30
CA TRP A 98 -27.77 -19.60 -17.93
C TRP A 98 -26.85 -18.71 -17.07
N ILE A 99 -27.16 -17.43 -16.86
CA ILE A 99 -26.29 -16.52 -16.08
C ILE A 99 -26.70 -16.58 -14.60
N CYS A 100 -25.75 -16.96 -13.74
CA CYS A 100 -25.97 -17.06 -12.30
C CYS A 100 -25.60 -15.79 -11.54
N LEU A 101 -24.59 -15.06 -12.01
CA LEU A 101 -24.14 -13.82 -11.41
C LEU A 101 -23.66 -12.86 -12.49
N GLN A 102 -24.08 -11.60 -12.36
CA GLN A 102 -23.49 -10.51 -13.11
C GLN A 102 -23.20 -9.35 -12.15
N LYS A 103 -21.94 -8.93 -12.08
CA LYS A 103 -21.47 -7.90 -11.17
C LYS A 103 -20.61 -6.90 -11.92
N ARG A 104 -20.84 -5.61 -11.72
CA ARG A 104 -19.90 -4.57 -12.11
C ARG A 104 -18.88 -4.43 -10.98
N LEU A 105 -17.60 -4.63 -11.27
CA LEU A 105 -16.50 -4.40 -10.34
C LEU A 105 -15.99 -2.98 -10.51
N TYR A 106 -15.72 -2.28 -9.41
CA TYR A 106 -15.17 -0.93 -9.44
C TYR A 106 -14.12 -0.75 -8.34
N PHE A 107 -12.95 -0.22 -8.71
CA PHE A 107 -11.84 0.02 -7.79
C PHE A 107 -11.46 1.49 -7.84
N ASN A 108 -11.45 2.14 -6.69
CA ASN A 108 -11.21 3.57 -6.61
C ASN A 108 -9.71 3.88 -6.52
N PHE A 109 -9.11 4.27 -7.65
CA PHE A 109 -7.69 4.65 -7.75
C PHE A 109 -7.37 6.09 -7.35
N SER A 110 -8.31 6.84 -6.77
CA SER A 110 -8.01 8.17 -6.21
C SER A 110 -6.95 8.15 -5.09
N ALA A 111 -6.70 6.99 -4.49
CA ALA A 111 -5.65 6.80 -3.49
C ALA A 111 -4.23 6.66 -4.06
N LEU A 112 -4.08 6.47 -5.38
CA LEU A 112 -2.76 6.46 -6.03
C LEU A 112 -2.25 7.88 -6.17
N GLU A 113 -0.99 8.12 -5.79
CA GLU A 113 -0.36 9.43 -5.94
C GLU A 113 -0.02 9.69 -7.43
N GLU A 114 -0.06 10.96 -7.88
CA GLU A 114 0.23 11.32 -9.29
C GLU A 114 1.60 10.85 -9.81
N ARG A 115 2.55 10.60 -8.90
CA ARG A 115 3.92 10.15 -9.22
C ARG A 115 4.11 8.65 -9.05
N GLU A 116 3.08 7.92 -8.65
CA GLU A 116 3.13 6.47 -8.53
C GLU A 116 2.88 5.83 -9.89
N GLU A 117 3.78 4.94 -10.28
CA GLU A 117 3.66 4.17 -11.50
C GLU A 117 3.14 2.78 -11.16
N LEU A 118 1.98 2.42 -11.72
CA LEU A 118 1.41 1.09 -11.56
C LEU A 118 2.26 0.05 -12.32
N THR A 119 2.77 -0.95 -11.61
CA THR A 119 3.63 -2.01 -12.17
C THR A 119 2.91 -3.36 -12.24
N LEU A 120 1.95 -3.60 -11.35
CA LEU A 120 1.09 -4.79 -11.35
C LEU A 120 -0.31 -4.43 -10.86
N ALA A 121 -1.33 -5.00 -11.50
CA ALA A 121 -2.66 -5.11 -10.93
C ALA A 121 -3.18 -6.56 -11.08
N GLN A 122 -3.50 -7.18 -9.97
CA GLN A 122 -4.00 -8.55 -9.89
C GLN A 122 -5.38 -8.55 -9.23
N LEU A 123 -6.41 -8.93 -10.00
CA LEU A 123 -7.77 -9.12 -9.52
C LEU A 123 -7.85 -10.46 -8.81
N GLU A 124 -8.27 -10.44 -7.54
CA GLU A 124 -8.57 -11.64 -6.78
C GLU A 124 -10.08 -11.81 -6.61
N ILE A 125 -10.57 -13.00 -6.95
CA ILE A 125 -11.95 -13.43 -6.75
C ILE A 125 -11.93 -14.60 -5.78
N GLN A 126 -12.51 -14.40 -4.60
CA GLN A 126 -12.50 -15.35 -3.49
C GLN A 126 -13.94 -15.78 -3.15
N PHE A 127 -14.11 -17.04 -2.76
CA PHE A 127 -15.40 -17.60 -2.34
C PHE A 127 -15.33 -18.05 -0.88
N SER A 128 -16.29 -17.62 -0.06
CA SER A 128 -16.25 -17.79 1.40
C SER A 128 -16.59 -19.20 1.91
N HIS A 129 -17.30 -20.02 1.14
CA HIS A 129 -17.77 -21.33 1.59
C HIS A 129 -17.28 -22.48 0.70
N ASN A 130 -16.62 -23.45 1.33
CA ASN A 130 -16.30 -24.75 0.73
C ASN A 130 -17.56 -25.61 0.69
N GLN A 131 -18.39 -25.48 -0.35
CA GLN A 131 -19.39 -26.51 -0.62
C GLN A 131 -18.76 -27.62 -1.46
N TYR A 132 -18.33 -28.68 -0.79
CA TYR A 132 -18.08 -29.97 -1.42
C TYR A 132 -19.44 -30.62 -1.69
N GLN A 133 -20.10 -30.23 -2.78
CA GLN A 133 -21.20 -31.05 -3.29
C GLN A 133 -20.59 -32.30 -3.91
N GLY A 134 -20.50 -33.34 -3.07
CA GLY A 134 -20.42 -34.71 -3.56
C GLY A 134 -21.65 -34.96 -4.43
N SER A 135 -21.39 -35.34 -5.67
CA SER A 135 -22.37 -35.82 -6.65
C SER A 135 -23.29 -34.74 -7.27
N SER A 136 -23.17 -34.56 -8.60
CA SER A 136 -24.22 -34.08 -9.54
C SER A 136 -24.10 -32.71 -10.23
N LEU A 137 -22.99 -31.96 -10.16
CA LEU A 137 -22.74 -30.93 -11.20
C LEU A 137 -22.07 -31.60 -12.42
N VAL A 138 -22.87 -31.90 -13.43
CA VAL A 138 -22.41 -32.49 -14.71
C VAL A 138 -21.58 -31.49 -15.52
N HIS A 139 -21.76 -30.18 -15.29
CA HIS A 139 -21.12 -29.12 -16.06
C HIS A 139 -20.42 -28.08 -15.15
N PRO A 140 -19.21 -27.62 -15.51
CA PRO A 140 -18.49 -26.60 -14.76
C PRO A 140 -19.15 -25.22 -14.90
N PHE A 141 -18.95 -24.35 -13.90
CA PHE A 141 -19.22 -22.93 -14.02
C PHE A 141 -18.27 -22.30 -15.04
N GLN A 142 -18.75 -21.28 -15.73
CA GLN A 142 -17.96 -20.45 -16.64
C GLN A 142 -17.83 -19.06 -16.02
N LEU A 143 -16.61 -18.63 -15.71
CA LEU A 143 -16.30 -17.27 -15.29
C LEU A 143 -15.79 -16.48 -16.48
N SER A 144 -16.40 -15.34 -16.74
CA SER A 144 -16.00 -14.44 -17.82
C SER A 144 -15.81 -13.03 -17.28
N LEU A 145 -14.65 -12.45 -17.57
CA LEU A 145 -14.28 -11.09 -17.17
C LEU A 145 -14.23 -10.21 -18.41
N TYR A 146 -14.90 -9.07 -18.35
CA TYR A 146 -14.96 -8.13 -19.46
C TYR A 146 -14.51 -6.73 -19.06
N ARG A 147 -13.94 -6.01 -20.02
CA ARG A 147 -13.73 -4.56 -19.91
C ARG A 147 -15.07 -3.84 -19.97
N ALA A 148 -15.29 -2.86 -19.09
CA ALA A 148 -16.49 -2.04 -19.14
C ALA A 148 -16.48 -1.10 -20.37
N PRO A 149 -17.59 -1.04 -21.15
CA PRO A 149 -17.66 -0.18 -22.32
C PRO A 149 -17.89 1.29 -21.93
N GLN A 150 -17.39 2.21 -22.77
CA GLN A 150 -17.69 3.63 -22.66
C GLN A 150 -19.10 3.87 -23.20
N MET A 151 -20.00 4.46 -22.40
CA MET A 151 -21.37 4.74 -22.86
C MET A 151 -21.32 5.85 -23.93
N THR A 152 -21.77 5.53 -25.15
CA THR A 152 -22.02 6.53 -26.18
C THR A 152 -23.41 7.16 -25.96
N LEU A 153 -23.47 8.49 -25.91
CA LEU A 153 -24.71 9.26 -25.80
C LEU A 153 -25.57 9.09 -27.07
N HIS A 154 -26.60 8.24 -27.00
CA HIS A 154 -27.97 8.41 -27.50
C HIS A 154 -28.63 7.06 -27.79
N GLY A 155 -29.69 6.75 -27.03
CA GLY A 155 -30.90 6.09 -27.54
C GLY A 155 -30.80 4.70 -28.18
N MET A 156 -29.83 3.85 -27.83
CA MET A 156 -29.74 2.49 -28.41
C MET A 156 -29.75 1.40 -27.34
N SER A 157 -30.57 0.39 -27.59
CA SER A 157 -30.94 -0.75 -26.73
C SER A 157 -29.78 -1.34 -25.90
N THR A 158 -30.09 -1.60 -24.62
CA THR A 158 -29.24 -2.11 -23.54
C THR A 158 -28.65 -3.52 -23.76
N HIS A 159 -28.91 -4.17 -24.89
CA HIS A 159 -28.76 -5.63 -24.99
C HIS A 159 -27.57 -6.16 -25.79
N THR A 160 -26.77 -5.33 -26.45
CA THR A 160 -25.59 -5.84 -27.17
C THR A 160 -24.46 -4.83 -27.27
N TYR A 161 -23.92 -4.39 -26.13
CA TYR A 161 -22.64 -3.66 -26.14
C TYR A 161 -21.50 -4.67 -26.32
N SER A 162 -20.61 -4.40 -27.28
CA SER A 162 -19.35 -5.10 -27.52
C SER A 162 -18.48 -5.06 -26.26
N ARG A 163 -18.74 -5.98 -25.33
CA ARG A 163 -17.91 -6.19 -24.14
C ARG A 163 -16.65 -6.92 -24.59
N GLN A 164 -15.50 -6.28 -24.42
CA GLN A 164 -14.23 -6.93 -24.73
C GLN A 164 -13.94 -7.97 -23.64
N LEU A 165 -13.97 -9.26 -24.02
CA LEU A 165 -13.60 -10.36 -23.15
C LEU A 165 -12.10 -10.26 -22.81
N LEU A 166 -11.78 -10.28 -21.52
CA LEU A 166 -10.42 -10.24 -21.00
C LEU A 166 -9.97 -11.63 -20.59
N VAL A 167 -10.82 -12.36 -19.87
CA VAL A 167 -10.52 -13.69 -19.36
C VAL A 167 -11.77 -14.54 -19.39
N GLU A 168 -11.60 -15.81 -19.72
CA GLU A 168 -12.62 -16.84 -19.59
C GLU A 168 -12.01 -18.07 -18.92
N GLN A 169 -12.67 -18.58 -17.87
CA GLN A 169 -12.17 -19.68 -17.05
C GLN A 169 -13.31 -20.58 -16.60
N SER A 170 -13.21 -21.88 -16.90
CA SER A 170 -14.16 -22.87 -16.39
C SER A 170 -13.68 -23.47 -15.06
N PHE A 171 -14.60 -23.73 -14.13
CA PHE A 171 -14.29 -24.37 -12.85
C PHE A 171 -15.46 -25.21 -12.31
N ALA A 172 -15.16 -26.36 -11.71
CA ALA A 172 -16.17 -27.26 -11.15
C ALA A 172 -16.45 -27.03 -9.66
N HIS A 173 -15.53 -26.38 -8.95
CA HIS A 173 -15.62 -26.22 -7.50
C HIS A 173 -15.31 -24.78 -7.06
N LEU A 174 -16.09 -24.29 -6.08
CA LEU A 174 -15.98 -22.92 -5.55
C LEU A 174 -14.82 -22.72 -4.57
N HIS A 175 -14.06 -23.75 -4.20
CA HIS A 175 -13.01 -23.67 -3.16
C HIS A 175 -11.71 -22.96 -3.60
N LYS A 176 -11.68 -22.36 -4.80
CA LYS A 176 -10.49 -21.72 -5.35
C LYS A 176 -10.63 -20.21 -5.39
N SER A 177 -9.61 -19.52 -4.91
CA SER A 177 -9.38 -18.12 -5.26
C SER A 177 -8.86 -18.05 -6.69
N PHE A 178 -9.46 -17.22 -7.54
CA PHE A 178 -8.92 -16.92 -8.85
C PHE A 178 -8.16 -15.62 -8.81
N ALA A 179 -6.97 -15.63 -9.41
CA ALA A 179 -6.14 -14.45 -9.56
C ALA A 179 -5.95 -14.17 -11.05
N PHE A 180 -6.29 -12.95 -11.48
CA PHE A 180 -6.20 -12.54 -12.88
C PHE A 180 -5.34 -11.29 -12.99
N ASN A 181 -4.33 -11.33 -13.85
CA ASN A 181 -3.55 -10.15 -14.17
C ASN A 181 -4.37 -9.21 -15.05
N VAL A 182 -4.68 -8.02 -14.53
CA VAL A 182 -5.45 -6.97 -15.23
C VAL A 182 -4.63 -5.68 -15.37
N THR A 183 -3.30 -5.79 -15.27
CA THR A 183 -2.35 -4.65 -15.25
C THR A 183 -2.57 -3.68 -16.40
N GLU A 184 -2.66 -4.18 -17.63
CA GLU A 184 -2.80 -3.31 -18.82
C GLU A 184 -4.10 -2.51 -18.81
N VAL A 185 -5.20 -3.08 -18.34
CA VAL A 185 -6.48 -2.38 -18.21
C VAL A 185 -6.44 -1.40 -17.03
N ALA A 186 -5.83 -1.82 -15.91
CA ALA A 186 -5.71 -1.00 -14.70
C ALA A 186 -4.83 0.23 -14.88
N LYS A 187 -3.80 0.18 -15.73
CA LYS A 187 -2.97 1.35 -16.07
C LYS A 187 -3.80 2.53 -16.54
N GLU A 188 -4.90 2.27 -17.27
CA GLU A 188 -5.79 3.32 -17.79
C GLU A 188 -6.64 3.97 -16.68
N TRP A 189 -6.97 3.24 -15.62
CA TRP A 189 -7.84 3.71 -14.53
C TRP A 189 -7.19 4.77 -13.62
N GLN A 190 -5.88 4.98 -13.74
CA GLN A 190 -5.18 6.10 -13.13
C GLN A 190 -5.73 7.45 -13.62
N THR A 191 -6.34 7.48 -14.81
CA THR A 191 -7.15 8.61 -15.25
C THR A 191 -8.61 8.38 -14.83
N PRO A 192 -9.18 9.19 -13.91
CA PRO A 192 -10.53 8.92 -13.38
C PRO A 192 -11.62 8.79 -14.45
N SER A 193 -11.54 9.58 -15.53
CA SER A 193 -12.50 9.53 -16.65
C SER A 193 -12.44 8.23 -17.46
N LYS A 194 -11.35 7.46 -17.34
CA LYS A 194 -11.15 6.16 -18.01
C LYS A 194 -11.44 4.97 -17.09
N ASN A 195 -11.65 5.21 -15.79
CA ASN A 195 -11.97 4.14 -14.84
C ASN A 195 -13.45 3.74 -14.95
N LEU A 196 -13.73 2.83 -15.87
CA LEU A 196 -15.08 2.29 -16.09
C LEU A 196 -15.35 1.00 -15.32
N GLY A 197 -14.32 0.43 -14.68
CA GLY A 197 -14.39 -0.85 -13.98
C GLY A 197 -14.38 -2.07 -14.91
N LEU A 198 -14.79 -3.21 -14.36
CA LEU A 198 -14.88 -4.50 -15.06
C LEU A 198 -16.29 -5.07 -14.91
N PHE A 199 -16.66 -5.99 -15.80
CA PHE A 199 -17.84 -6.83 -15.63
C PHE A 199 -17.41 -8.26 -15.35
N LEU A 200 -17.89 -8.81 -14.25
CA LEU A 200 -17.76 -10.21 -13.90
C LEU A 200 -19.08 -10.91 -14.21
N GLU A 201 -18.98 -12.00 -14.96
CA GLU A 201 -20.10 -12.89 -15.25
C GLU A 201 -19.75 -14.31 -14.82
N ILE A 202 -20.67 -14.97 -14.12
CA ILE A 202 -20.58 -16.41 -13.82
C ILE A 202 -21.84 -17.06 -14.39
N SER A 203 -21.66 -17.98 -15.33
CA SER A 203 -22.75 -18.73 -15.96
C SER A 203 -22.65 -20.23 -15.67
N LEU A 204 -23.79 -20.91 -15.72
CA LEU A 204 -23.93 -22.35 -15.54
C LEU A 204 -24.64 -22.96 -16.76
N PRO A 205 -24.08 -23.99 -17.41
CA PRO A 205 -24.67 -24.56 -18.63
C PRO A 205 -26.03 -25.26 -18.45
N ALA A 206 -26.45 -25.61 -17.22
CA ALA A 206 -27.68 -26.35 -16.97
C ALA A 206 -28.51 -25.76 -15.81
N SER A 207 -29.68 -25.22 -16.16
CA SER A 207 -30.79 -24.67 -15.34
C SER A 207 -30.44 -23.72 -14.17
N PRO A 208 -30.95 -22.47 -14.19
CA PRO A 208 -30.62 -21.43 -13.20
C PRO A 208 -31.39 -21.59 -11.87
N LYS A 209 -32.26 -22.60 -11.74
CA LYS A 209 -33.01 -22.89 -10.49
C LYS A 209 -32.19 -23.65 -9.45
N SER A 210 -30.86 -23.61 -9.58
CA SER A 210 -29.94 -24.08 -8.56
C SER A 210 -29.95 -23.10 -7.38
N SER A 211 -30.23 -23.60 -6.17
CA SER A 211 -30.12 -22.84 -4.91
C SER A 211 -28.72 -22.26 -4.66
N LEU A 212 -27.74 -22.62 -5.49
CA LEU A 212 -26.37 -22.14 -5.43
C LEU A 212 -26.18 -20.78 -6.14
N CYS A 213 -26.90 -20.52 -7.24
CA CYS A 213 -26.79 -19.25 -7.96
C CYS A 213 -27.33 -18.08 -7.12
N SER A 214 -28.38 -18.31 -6.33
CA SER A 214 -28.92 -17.31 -5.40
C SER A 214 -28.01 -17.00 -4.21
N LYS A 215 -27.05 -17.87 -3.88
CA LYS A 215 -26.11 -17.68 -2.77
C LYS A 215 -24.77 -17.13 -3.22
N LEU A 216 -24.50 -17.14 -4.52
CA LEU A 216 -23.17 -16.84 -5.08
C LEU A 216 -22.72 -15.40 -4.78
N ASP A 217 -23.65 -14.46 -4.80
CA ASP A 217 -23.39 -13.06 -4.42
C ASP A 217 -22.86 -12.94 -2.98
N SER A 218 -23.59 -13.49 -2.01
CA SER A 218 -23.18 -13.46 -0.59
C SER A 218 -21.87 -14.19 -0.29
N MET A 219 -21.45 -15.09 -1.19
CA MET A 219 -20.25 -15.90 -1.04
C MET A 219 -19.03 -15.31 -1.74
N LEU A 220 -19.23 -14.40 -2.70
CA LEU A 220 -18.18 -13.91 -3.57
C LEU A 220 -17.62 -12.59 -3.06
N SER A 221 -16.31 -12.56 -2.84
CA SER A 221 -15.56 -11.35 -2.49
C SER A 221 -14.52 -11.07 -3.56
N THR A 222 -14.40 -9.81 -3.96
CA THR A 222 -13.43 -9.37 -4.96
C THR A 222 -12.57 -8.24 -4.41
N SER A 223 -11.27 -8.32 -4.69
CA SER A 223 -10.33 -7.26 -4.35
C SER A 223 -9.28 -7.13 -5.44
N LEU A 224 -8.64 -5.97 -5.53
CA LEU A 224 -7.58 -5.72 -6.50
C LEU A 224 -6.28 -5.42 -5.75
N LEU A 225 -5.33 -6.32 -5.89
CA LEU A 225 -3.95 -6.10 -5.45
C LEU A 225 -3.23 -5.24 -6.49
N VAL A 226 -2.65 -4.14 -6.04
CA VAL A 226 -1.87 -3.24 -6.89
C VAL A 226 -0.46 -3.12 -6.33
N VAL A 227 0.54 -3.30 -7.18
CA VAL A 227 1.92 -2.93 -6.90
C VAL A 227 2.24 -1.67 -7.70
N SER A 228 2.87 -0.71 -7.03
CA SER A 228 3.32 0.53 -7.64
C SER A 228 4.71 0.92 -7.18
N LEU A 229 5.38 1.69 -8.04
CA LEU A 229 6.71 2.23 -7.82
C LEU A 229 6.63 3.76 -7.71
N THR A 230 7.29 4.33 -6.71
CA THR A 230 7.50 5.78 -6.62
C THR A 230 8.95 6.09 -7.02
N PRO A 231 9.24 6.53 -8.27
CA PRO A 231 10.60 6.62 -8.79
C PRO A 231 11.58 7.46 -7.94
N GLY A 232 11.08 8.52 -7.29
CA GLY A 232 11.89 9.41 -6.45
C GLY A 232 12.29 8.85 -5.07
N GLN A 233 11.64 7.77 -4.62
CA GLN A 233 11.87 7.10 -3.33
C GLN A 233 12.65 5.79 -3.50
N CYS A 234 13.16 5.55 -4.71
CA CYS A 234 13.86 4.35 -5.12
C CYS A 234 15.23 4.71 -5.67
N LYS A 235 16.13 5.15 -4.79
CA LYS A 235 17.49 5.51 -5.18
C LYS A 235 18.39 4.31 -4.96
N SER A 236 19.19 3.97 -5.97
CA SER A 236 20.24 2.96 -5.80
C SER A 236 21.15 3.37 -4.64
N PRO A 237 21.41 2.48 -3.66
CA PRO A 237 22.30 2.81 -2.56
C PRO A 237 23.65 3.20 -3.14
N ARG A 238 24.08 4.46 -2.93
CA ARG A 238 25.44 4.88 -3.29
C ARG A 238 26.41 4.10 -2.40
N ARG A 239 26.95 3.01 -2.94
CA ARG A 239 27.95 2.17 -2.26
C ARG A 239 29.22 3.00 -2.07
N LYS A 240 29.38 3.62 -0.89
CA LYS A 240 30.68 4.16 -0.46
C LYS A 240 31.39 3.12 0.40
N ARG A 241 32.72 3.07 0.27
CA ARG A 241 33.60 2.05 0.85
C ARG A 241 33.48 2.06 2.38
N ASN A 242 33.46 0.87 2.99
CA ASN A 242 33.50 0.68 4.43
C ASN A 242 34.74 1.38 5.01
N ALA A 243 34.53 2.34 5.91
CA ALA A 243 35.54 2.77 6.86
C ALA A 243 35.34 1.94 8.14
N TYR A 244 36.41 1.31 8.61
CA TYR A 244 36.42 0.49 9.82
C TYR A 244 36.42 1.43 11.04
N TYR A 245 35.45 1.30 11.94
CA TYR A 245 35.30 2.17 13.11
C TYR A 245 35.81 1.50 14.39
N VAL A 246 36.70 2.19 15.11
CA VAL A 246 37.12 1.87 16.48
C VAL A 246 36.29 2.72 17.44
N PRO A 247 35.72 2.17 18.54
CA PRO A 247 34.86 2.94 19.43
C PRO A 247 35.70 3.85 20.33
N VAL A 248 35.57 5.16 20.15
CA VAL A 248 36.13 6.16 21.09
C VAL A 248 35.06 6.54 22.13
N SER A 249 35.49 6.54 23.39
CA SER A 249 34.70 6.89 24.58
C SER A 249 34.22 8.36 24.55
N ALA A 250 33.04 8.56 25.16
CA ALA A 250 32.41 9.81 25.64
C ALA A 250 32.93 11.19 25.16
N SER A 251 33.06 11.42 23.86
CA SER A 251 33.31 12.76 23.31
C SER A 251 32.03 13.39 22.76
N ASN A 252 32.00 14.73 22.72
CA ASN A 252 30.99 15.55 22.04
C ASN A 252 31.03 15.39 20.51
N ILE A 253 31.86 14.51 19.96
CA ILE A 253 32.09 14.34 18.52
C ILE A 253 30.84 13.79 17.80
N CYS A 254 30.67 14.22 16.54
CA CYS A 254 29.58 13.82 15.64
C CYS A 254 29.39 12.30 15.58
N LYS A 255 28.23 11.82 16.04
CA LYS A 255 27.84 10.41 15.95
C LYS A 255 26.32 10.20 16.00
N PRO A 256 25.82 9.02 15.60
CA PRO A 256 24.42 8.66 15.78
C PRO A 256 24.05 8.63 17.27
N ARG A 257 22.91 9.23 17.60
CA ARG A 257 22.25 9.17 18.91
C ARG A 257 20.95 8.40 18.76
N ARG A 258 20.62 7.62 19.79
CA ARG A 258 19.41 6.80 19.80
C ARG A 258 18.18 7.69 19.92
N LEU A 259 17.21 7.44 19.05
CA LEU A 259 15.88 8.01 19.10
C LEU A 259 14.92 6.92 18.66
N TYR A 260 14.02 6.55 19.56
CA TYR A 260 12.91 5.66 19.24
C TYR A 260 11.68 6.51 18.95
N ILE A 261 11.01 6.24 17.84
CA ILE A 261 9.74 6.85 17.48
C ILE A 261 8.67 5.80 17.73
N SER A 262 7.82 6.04 18.72
CA SER A 262 6.64 5.23 19.01
C SER A 262 5.44 5.81 18.29
N PHE A 263 4.80 5.04 17.41
CA PHE A 263 3.62 5.54 16.69
C PHE A 263 2.41 5.71 17.60
N THR A 264 2.35 4.98 18.72
CA THR A 264 1.31 5.18 19.74
C THR A 264 1.49 6.51 20.47
N GLU A 265 2.72 6.91 20.78
CA GLU A 265 3.00 8.20 21.45
C GLU A 265 2.74 9.39 20.53
N VAL A 266 2.89 9.19 19.21
CA VAL A 266 2.55 10.19 18.19
C VAL A 266 1.03 10.24 17.91
N GLY A 267 0.26 9.24 18.38
CA GLY A 267 -1.18 9.14 18.17
C GLY A 267 -1.56 8.64 16.78
N TRP A 268 -0.76 7.73 16.20
CA TRP A 268 -0.90 7.17 14.85
C TRP A 268 -1.31 5.69 14.83
N GLU A 269 -1.60 5.12 15.99
CA GLU A 269 -2.03 3.73 16.19
C GLU A 269 -3.40 3.41 15.54
N ASN A 270 -4.20 4.43 15.22
CA ASN A 270 -5.50 4.25 14.58
C ASN A 270 -5.39 3.94 13.07
N TRP A 271 -4.22 4.18 12.46
CA TRP A 271 -4.02 3.95 11.03
C TRP A 271 -2.73 3.20 10.71
N ILE A 272 -1.67 3.28 11.54
CA ILE A 272 -0.49 2.42 11.42
C ILE A 272 -0.77 1.08 12.08
N ILE A 273 -0.64 0.01 11.31
CA ILE A 273 -0.84 -1.36 11.77
C ILE A 273 0.48 -1.92 12.32
N ALA A 274 1.58 -1.73 11.58
CA ALA A 274 2.91 -2.18 11.97
C ALA A 274 4.03 -1.40 11.25
N PRO A 275 5.23 -1.28 11.85
CA PRO A 275 5.56 -1.65 13.24
C PRO A 275 4.87 -0.70 14.23
N GLN A 276 4.94 -0.99 15.53
CA GLN A 276 4.44 -0.09 16.57
C GLN A 276 5.35 1.13 16.81
N GLY A 277 6.60 1.02 16.35
CA GLY A 277 7.60 2.07 16.41
C GLY A 277 8.94 1.56 15.90
N TYR A 278 9.92 2.43 15.76
CA TYR A 278 11.25 2.07 15.26
C TYR A 278 12.35 2.98 15.80
N LEU A 279 13.61 2.48 15.82
CA LEU A 279 14.77 3.30 16.13
C LEU A 279 15.17 4.13 14.90
N ALA A 280 14.69 5.37 14.83
CA ALA A 280 15.06 6.31 13.77
C ALA A 280 16.52 6.78 13.91
N ASN A 281 16.97 6.97 15.15
CA ASN A 281 18.24 7.64 15.47
C ASN A 281 18.35 9.06 14.87
N TYR A 282 19.34 9.84 15.31
CA TYR A 282 19.63 11.16 14.75
C TYR A 282 21.11 11.49 14.90
N CYS A 283 21.62 12.42 14.11
CA CYS A 283 23.01 12.86 14.19
C CYS A 283 23.17 14.01 15.18
N LEU A 284 24.09 13.87 16.11
CA LEU A 284 24.44 14.93 17.06
C LEU A 284 25.90 14.83 17.50
N GLY A 285 26.57 15.97 17.42
CA GLY A 285 27.90 16.20 17.96
C GLY A 285 28.63 17.29 17.18
N GLU A 286 29.80 17.65 17.69
CA GLU A 286 30.70 18.64 17.14
C GLU A 286 31.55 18.03 16.03
N CYS A 287 31.86 18.85 15.03
CA CYS A 287 32.75 18.53 13.92
C CYS A 287 34.02 19.38 14.07
N PRO A 288 35.05 18.89 14.77
CA PRO A 288 36.27 19.65 15.02
C PRO A 288 37.04 19.90 13.71
N PHE A 289 37.68 21.06 13.61
CA PHE A 289 38.55 21.39 12.48
C PHE A 289 40.02 21.35 12.91
N PRO A 290 40.94 20.72 12.14
CA PRO A 290 40.71 20.00 10.88
C PRO A 290 40.02 18.65 11.07
N LEU A 291 39.18 18.25 10.12
CA LEU A 291 38.45 16.98 10.17
C LEU A 291 39.44 15.80 10.03
N THR A 292 39.44 14.86 10.96
CA THR A 292 40.19 13.59 10.83
C THR A 292 39.47 12.62 9.90
N GLU A 293 40.18 11.65 9.31
CA GLU A 293 39.58 10.61 8.44
C GLU A 293 38.45 9.84 9.13
N GLU A 294 38.45 9.76 10.46
CA GLU A 294 37.43 9.07 11.25
C GLU A 294 36.04 9.74 11.19
N LEU A 295 35.93 10.99 10.73
CA LEU A 295 34.67 11.74 10.66
C LEU A 295 33.89 11.56 9.36
N ASN A 296 34.30 10.62 8.49
CA ASN A 296 33.66 10.34 7.20
C ASN A 296 33.45 11.62 6.36
N SER A 297 34.41 12.54 6.44
CA SER A 297 34.34 13.85 5.82
C SER A 297 34.41 13.75 4.29
N THR A 298 33.74 14.68 3.60
CA THR A 298 33.96 14.83 2.15
C THR A 298 35.14 15.77 1.92
N ASN A 299 35.85 15.65 0.79
CA ASN A 299 36.92 16.59 0.44
C ASN A 299 36.43 18.06 0.43
N HIS A 300 35.15 18.28 0.14
CA HIS A 300 34.50 19.58 0.24
C HIS A 300 34.34 20.05 1.70
N ALA A 301 33.98 19.14 2.62
CA ALA A 301 33.84 19.43 4.05
C ALA A 301 35.19 19.77 4.71
N ILE A 302 36.30 19.21 4.23
CA ILE A 302 37.66 19.53 4.71
C ILE A 302 38.08 20.97 4.36
N LEU A 303 37.52 21.55 3.28
CA LEU A 303 37.78 22.92 2.85
C LEU A 303 36.75 23.93 3.41
N GLN A 304 35.71 23.47 4.10
CA GLN A 304 34.69 24.33 4.70
C GLN A 304 35.08 24.76 6.11
N THR A 305 34.81 26.03 6.42
CA THR A 305 35.15 26.65 7.71
C THR A 305 34.20 26.27 8.85
N ILE A 306 33.03 25.67 8.56
CA ILE A 306 32.01 25.29 9.56
C ILE A 306 31.28 23.99 9.14
N PRO A 307 31.85 22.80 9.42
CA PRO A 307 31.22 21.51 9.11
C PRO A 307 30.05 21.17 10.05
N CYS A 308 29.00 20.51 9.53
CA CYS A 308 27.80 20.09 10.28
C CYS A 308 27.73 18.55 10.44
N CYS A 309 27.21 18.09 11.57
CA CYS A 309 26.98 16.66 11.82
C CYS A 309 25.69 16.19 11.15
N VAL A 310 25.80 15.37 10.10
CA VAL A 310 24.65 14.93 9.28
C VAL A 310 24.67 13.43 9.00
N PRO A 311 23.52 12.81 8.67
CA PRO A 311 23.47 11.40 8.28
C PRO A 311 24.30 11.15 7.01
N VAL A 312 25.11 10.09 7.04
CA VAL A 312 25.91 9.65 5.88
C VAL A 312 25.49 8.29 5.36
N ARG A 313 24.90 7.45 6.22
CA ARG A 313 24.26 6.18 5.85
C ARG A 313 22.91 6.07 6.54
N LEU A 314 21.89 5.78 5.74
CA LEU A 314 20.54 5.53 6.22
C LEU A 314 20.09 4.13 5.77
N SER A 315 19.22 3.50 6.56
CA SER A 315 18.54 2.25 6.21
C SER A 315 17.04 2.43 6.09
N PRO A 316 16.39 1.57 5.29
CA PRO A 316 14.96 1.65 5.07
C PRO A 316 14.14 0.98 6.17
N ILE A 317 12.84 1.28 6.20
CA ILE A 317 11.83 0.54 6.98
C ILE A 317 10.64 0.17 6.11
N SER A 318 9.90 -0.86 6.52
CA SER A 318 8.58 -1.15 5.97
C SER A 318 7.50 -0.76 6.96
N VAL A 319 6.40 -0.22 6.46
CA VAL A 319 5.24 0.16 7.25
C VAL A 319 3.99 -0.41 6.59
N LEU A 320 3.15 -1.04 7.40
CA LEU A 320 1.83 -1.54 7.06
C LEU A 320 0.80 -0.62 7.72
N TYR A 321 -0.10 -0.03 6.94
CA TYR A 321 -1.05 0.98 7.41
C TYR A 321 -2.33 1.04 6.58
N TYR A 322 -3.34 1.76 7.06
CA TYR A 322 -4.56 2.10 6.33
C TYR A 322 -4.47 3.50 5.74
N ASP A 323 -4.92 3.67 4.50
CA ASP A 323 -5.07 4.99 3.89
C ASP A 323 -6.45 5.62 4.16
N ASN A 324 -6.70 6.79 3.57
CA ASN A 324 -7.98 7.51 3.72
C ASN A 324 -9.17 6.81 3.05
N ASN A 325 -8.92 5.79 2.23
CA ASN A 325 -9.91 5.02 1.49
C ASN A 325 -10.09 3.63 2.09
N ASP A 326 -9.62 3.42 3.33
CA ASP A 326 -9.69 2.14 4.06
C ASP A 326 -8.89 1.00 3.39
N ASN A 327 -8.00 1.33 2.43
CA ASN A 327 -7.15 0.34 1.79
C ASN A 327 -6.04 -0.10 2.73
N VAL A 328 -5.70 -1.40 2.70
CA VAL A 328 -4.50 -1.92 3.36
C VAL A 328 -3.28 -1.63 2.48
N VAL A 329 -2.29 -0.93 3.03
CA VAL A 329 -1.08 -0.50 2.31
C VAL A 329 0.16 -1.03 3.01
N LEU A 330 0.98 -1.79 2.29
CA LEU A 330 2.36 -2.10 2.67
C LEU A 330 3.30 -1.24 1.84
N ARG A 331 3.97 -0.29 2.49
CA ARG A 331 4.95 0.60 1.84
C ARG A 331 6.33 0.40 2.42
N HIS A 332 7.33 0.52 1.56
CA HIS A 332 8.73 0.52 1.92
C HIS A 332 9.30 1.91 1.73
N TYR A 333 9.89 2.44 2.79
CA TYR A 333 10.44 3.78 2.86
C TYR A 333 11.95 3.69 2.97
N GLU A 334 12.65 4.26 2.00
CA GLU A 334 14.10 4.49 2.06
C GLU A 334 14.43 5.59 3.06
N ASP A 335 15.70 5.62 3.50
CA ASP A 335 16.27 6.76 4.22
C ASP A 335 15.60 7.10 5.58
N MET A 336 15.02 6.11 6.28
CA MET A 336 14.25 6.33 7.52
C MET A 336 15.05 6.14 8.81
N VAL A 337 16.13 5.37 8.80
CA VAL A 337 16.94 5.05 10.00
C VAL A 337 18.36 5.51 9.81
N VAL A 338 18.87 6.36 10.70
CA VAL A 338 20.28 6.78 10.70
C VAL A 338 21.16 5.65 11.23
N ASP A 339 21.97 5.07 10.36
CA ASP A 339 22.97 4.08 10.72
C ASP A 339 24.32 4.76 11.04
N GLU A 340 24.69 5.78 10.28
CA GLU A 340 25.97 6.49 10.44
C GLU A 340 25.83 8.00 10.25
N CYS A 341 26.63 8.74 11.01
CA CYS A 341 26.77 10.20 10.92
C CYS A 341 28.19 10.56 10.52
N GLY A 342 28.34 11.73 9.91
CA GLY A 342 29.64 12.29 9.56
C GLY A 342 29.57 13.80 9.41
N CYS A 343 30.73 14.42 9.26
CA CYS A 343 30.87 15.87 9.14
C CYS A 343 30.88 16.29 7.67
N ARG A 344 29.93 17.15 7.28
CA ARG A 344 29.79 17.65 5.92
C ARG A 344 29.74 19.16 5.80
#